data_AF-A0A7C7QUJ5-F1
#
_entry.id   AF-A0A7C7QUJ5-F1
#
_cell.length_a   1.000
_cell.length_b   1.000
_cell.length_c   1.000
_cell.angle_alpha   90.00
_cell.angle_beta   90.00
_cell.angle_gamma   90.00
#
_symmetry.space_group_name_H-M   'P 1'
#
loop_
_entity.id
_entity.type
_entity.pdbx_description
1 polymer ?
#
loop_
_entity_poly.entity_id
_entity_poly.type
_entity_poly.pdbx_seq_one_letter_code
_entity_poly.pdbx_strand_id
1 'polypeptide(L)'
;MSAEIYAILLSIVMVIAVAWPLLLAIPALHSRLYWPRHLAIVPAALLAVLPGNVSLQLPWLLFGAGFTIDDATRWVLAMSVVIWFTAATMMTSSKQGFANGRSTTFFLLTLAGNLGAVLANDLVGFFCFTTIMSYGFYAL
;
A
#
# COMPACT_ATOMS: atom_id res chain seq x y z
N MET A 1 -17.71 -16.55 -17.93
CA MET A 1 -17.45 -15.54 -16.90
C MET A 1 -15.97 -15.67 -16.54
N SER A 2 -15.02 -14.81 -16.89
CA SER A 2 -15.12 -13.40 -17.31
C SER A 2 -13.69 -12.80 -17.20
N ALA A 3 -12.85 -12.95 -18.23
CA ALA A 3 -11.49 -12.39 -18.21
C ALA A 3 -11.49 -10.87 -17.93
N GLU A 4 -12.53 -10.18 -18.42
CA GLU A 4 -12.79 -8.77 -18.13
C GLU A 4 -13.14 -8.51 -16.65
N ILE A 5 -14.00 -9.32 -16.03
CA ILE A 5 -14.31 -9.18 -14.59
C ILE A 5 -13.07 -9.48 -13.75
N TYR A 6 -12.21 -10.42 -14.17
CA TYR A 6 -10.96 -10.70 -13.47
C TYR A 6 -10.00 -9.50 -13.54
N ALA A 7 -9.88 -8.87 -14.71
CA ALA A 7 -9.09 -7.65 -14.89
C ALA A 7 -9.66 -6.46 -14.08
N ILE A 8 -10.99 -6.31 -14.03
CA ILE A 8 -11.68 -5.30 -13.22
C ILE A 8 -11.45 -5.57 -11.73
N LEU A 9 -11.54 -6.83 -11.29
CA LEU A 9 -11.28 -7.22 -9.91
C LEU A 9 -9.85 -6.88 -9.51
N LEU A 10 -8.85 -7.26 -10.32
CA LEU A 10 -7.44 -6.92 -10.07
C LEU A 10 -7.21 -5.41 -10.04
N SER A 11 -7.83 -4.67 -10.95
CA SER A 11 -7.80 -3.20 -10.98
C SER A 11 -8.34 -2.59 -9.67
N ILE A 12 -9.47 -3.09 -9.19
CA ILE A 12 -10.08 -2.64 -7.93
C ILE A 12 -9.16 -3.00 -6.75
N VAL A 13 -8.65 -4.23 -6.69
CA VAL A 13 -7.75 -4.67 -5.61
C VAL A 13 -6.47 -3.84 -5.61
N MET A 14 -5.95 -3.46 -6.77
CA MET A 14 -4.77 -2.62 -6.92
C MET A 14 -4.98 -1.20 -6.36
N VAL A 15 -6.10 -0.57 -6.73
CA VAL A 15 -6.47 0.74 -6.16
C VAL A 15 -6.69 0.63 -4.66
N ILE A 16 -7.34 -0.44 -4.19
CA ILE A 16 -7.53 -0.69 -2.76
C ILE A 16 -6.19 -0.92 -2.06
N ALA A 17 -5.23 -1.63 -2.64
CA ALA A 17 -3.93 -1.89 -2.04
C ALA A 17 -3.15 -0.60 -1.73
N VAL A 18 -3.37 0.46 -2.51
CA VAL A 18 -2.76 1.79 -2.28
C VAL A 18 -3.67 2.69 -1.43
N ALA A 19 -4.96 2.77 -1.74
CA ALA A 19 -5.90 3.67 -1.07
C ALA A 19 -6.20 3.24 0.37
N TRP A 20 -6.26 1.94 0.65
CA TRP A 20 -6.56 1.38 1.96
C TRP A 20 -5.53 1.77 3.04
N PRO A 21 -4.22 1.57 2.86
CA PRO A 21 -3.22 2.02 3.84
C PRO A 21 -3.21 3.55 3.98
N LEU A 22 -3.46 4.30 2.90
CA LEU A 22 -3.61 5.77 2.92
C LEU A 22 -4.81 6.22 3.78
N LEU A 23 -5.97 5.56 3.65
CA LEU A 23 -7.15 5.83 4.46
C LEU A 23 -6.94 5.46 5.93
N LEU A 24 -6.26 4.34 6.19
CA LEU A 24 -5.93 3.91 7.55
C LEU A 24 -4.85 4.79 8.20
N ALA A 25 -4.05 5.54 7.43
CA ALA A 25 -3.14 6.52 8.00
C ALA A 25 -3.88 7.63 8.76
N ILE A 26 -5.17 7.86 8.50
CA ILE A 26 -5.98 8.85 9.21
C ILE A 26 -6.18 8.42 10.67
N PRO A 27 -5.77 9.25 11.67
CA PRO A 27 -5.88 8.92 13.10
C PRO A 27 -7.28 8.52 13.58
N ALA A 28 -8.30 9.18 13.02
CA ALA A 28 -9.70 8.89 13.31
C ALA A 28 -10.13 7.48 12.87
N LEU A 29 -9.52 6.92 11.83
CA LEU A 29 -9.89 5.60 11.28
C LEU A 29 -9.14 4.47 11.99
N HIS A 30 -7.84 4.61 12.21
CA HIS A 30 -7.06 3.54 12.83
C HIS A 30 -7.31 3.38 14.34
N SER A 31 -7.76 4.43 15.03
CA SER A 31 -8.13 4.35 16.45
C SER A 31 -9.35 3.48 16.72
N ARG A 32 -10.17 3.23 15.69
CA ARG A 32 -11.40 2.43 15.76
C ARG A 32 -11.21 0.97 15.33
N LEU A 33 -10.06 0.63 14.76
CA LEU A 33 -9.76 -0.70 14.24
C LEU A 33 -8.79 -1.46 15.17
N TYR A 34 -9.08 -2.73 15.39
CA TYR A 34 -8.11 -3.66 16.00
C TYR A 34 -7.07 -4.05 14.94
N TRP A 35 -5.78 -3.81 15.22
CA TRP A 35 -4.65 -4.10 14.33
C TRP A 35 -4.69 -3.46 12.92
N PRO A 36 -4.76 -2.11 12.83
CA PRO A 36 -4.80 -1.40 11.54
C PRO A 36 -3.58 -1.70 10.66
N ARG A 37 -2.41 -1.98 11.27
CA ARG A 37 -1.16 -2.30 10.57
C ARG A 37 -1.24 -3.61 9.77
N HIS A 38 -1.83 -4.66 10.34
CA HIS A 38 -1.95 -5.94 9.64
C HIS A 38 -3.02 -5.88 8.54
N LEU A 39 -4.14 -5.21 8.83
CA LEU A 39 -5.23 -5.04 7.86
C LEU A 39 -4.80 -4.24 6.63
N ALA A 40 -3.85 -3.32 6.79
CA ALA A 40 -3.29 -2.54 5.68
C ALA A 40 -2.48 -3.39 4.69
N ILE A 41 -1.89 -4.49 5.14
CA ILE A 41 -1.02 -5.36 4.34
C ILE A 41 -1.83 -6.42 3.58
N VAL A 42 -3.00 -6.81 4.09
CA VAL A 42 -3.89 -7.82 3.48
C VAL A 42 -4.17 -7.55 1.99
N PRO A 43 -4.60 -6.35 1.55
CA PRO A 43 -4.89 -6.13 0.13
C PRO A 43 -3.63 -6.22 -0.76
N ALA A 44 -2.47 -5.79 -0.27
CA ALA A 44 -1.21 -5.93 -1.00
C ALA A 44 -0.75 -7.39 -1.09
N ALA A 45 -0.90 -8.16 -0.01
CA ALA A 45 -0.60 -9.59 0.01
C ALA A 45 -1.52 -10.37 -0.95
N LEU A 46 -2.80 -10.03 -0.99
CA LEU A 46 -3.76 -10.63 -1.91
C LEU A 46 -3.37 -10.34 -3.37
N LEU A 47 -2.98 -9.09 -3.66
CA LEU A 47 -2.52 -8.67 -4.98
C LEU A 47 -1.23 -9.40 -5.41
N ALA A 48 -0.32 -9.67 -4.46
CA ALA A 48 0.93 -10.40 -4.72
C ALA A 48 0.69 -11.89 -5.04
N VAL A 49 -0.32 -12.53 -4.44
CA VAL A 49 -0.61 -13.96 -4.62
C VAL A 49 -1.51 -14.22 -5.83
N LEU A 50 -2.41 -13.28 -6.16
CA LEU A 50 -3.30 -13.42 -7.31
C LEU A 50 -2.51 -13.34 -8.64
N PRO A 51 -2.56 -14.38 -9.51
CA PRO A 51 -1.85 -14.38 -10.78
C PRO A 51 -2.56 -13.50 -11.82
N GLY A 52 -1.82 -12.77 -12.65
CA GLY A 52 -2.41 -11.93 -13.72
C GLY A 52 -1.74 -10.57 -13.83
N ASN A 53 -1.73 -10.03 -15.05
CA ASN A 53 -1.08 -8.76 -15.34
C ASN A 53 -2.17 -7.76 -15.73
N VAL A 54 -2.17 -6.61 -15.08
CA VAL A 54 -3.15 -5.55 -15.33
C VAL A 54 -2.42 -4.23 -15.35
N SER A 55 -2.69 -3.45 -16.40
CA SER A 55 -2.28 -2.06 -16.50
C SER A 55 -3.52 -1.20 -16.49
N LEU A 56 -3.59 -0.31 -15.52
CA LEU A 56 -4.68 0.62 -15.30
C LEU A 56 -4.15 2.03 -15.53
N GLN A 57 -4.66 2.69 -16.56
CA GLN A 57 -4.36 4.08 -16.85
C GLN A 57 -5.53 4.94 -16.37
N LEU A 58 -5.24 5.90 -15.50
CA LEU A 58 -6.18 6.88 -14.97
C LEU A 58 -5.86 8.24 -15.59
N PRO A 59 -6.31 8.52 -16.83
CA PRO A 59 -6.05 9.78 -17.53
C PRO A 59 -6.51 11.02 -16.75
N TRP A 60 -7.50 10.88 -15.86
CA TRP A 60 -8.01 11.96 -15.01
C TRP A 60 -7.19 12.22 -13.74
N LEU A 61 -6.24 11.34 -13.39
CA LEU A 61 -5.44 11.45 -12.17
C LEU A 61 -4.01 11.84 -12.57
N LEU A 62 -3.49 12.97 -12.05
CA LEU A 62 -2.08 13.40 -12.23
C LEU A 62 -1.51 13.22 -13.65
N PHE A 63 -2.03 13.97 -14.63
CA PHE A 63 -1.58 13.94 -16.05
C PHE A 63 -1.70 12.59 -16.77
N GLY A 64 -2.31 11.58 -16.15
CA GLY A 64 -2.42 10.23 -16.69
C GLY A 64 -1.63 9.21 -15.89
N ALA A 65 -1.92 9.13 -14.59
CA ALA A 65 -1.33 8.17 -13.69
C ALA A 65 -1.53 6.75 -14.22
N GLY A 66 -0.43 6.04 -14.38
CA GLY A 66 -0.41 4.65 -14.81
C GLY A 66 -0.11 3.80 -13.60
N PHE A 67 -0.93 2.80 -13.35
CA PHE A 67 -0.65 1.75 -12.39
C PHE A 67 -0.50 0.46 -13.16
N THR A 68 0.60 -0.27 -12.96
CA THR A 68 0.75 -1.59 -13.59
C THR A 68 1.18 -2.64 -12.58
N ILE A 69 0.59 -3.83 -12.69
CA ILE A 69 1.09 -5.03 -12.05
C ILE A 69 1.49 -6.04 -13.12
N ASP A 70 2.75 -6.42 -13.07
CA ASP A 70 3.42 -7.40 -13.90
C ASP A 70 4.22 -8.37 -13.02
N ASP A 71 4.90 -9.34 -13.62
CA ASP A 71 5.65 -10.32 -12.84
C ASP A 71 6.79 -9.68 -12.04
N ALA A 72 7.45 -8.64 -12.57
CA ALA A 72 8.56 -7.95 -11.90
C ALA A 72 8.08 -7.14 -10.67
N THR A 73 7.07 -6.28 -10.85
CA THR A 73 6.45 -5.49 -9.77
C THR A 73 5.78 -6.39 -8.73
N ARG A 74 5.22 -7.55 -9.12
CA ARG A 74 4.71 -8.55 -8.18
C ARG A 74 5.79 -9.07 -7.25
N TRP A 75 6.98 -9.40 -7.76
CA TRP A 75 8.09 -9.85 -6.91
C TRP A 75 8.51 -8.77 -5.91
N VAL A 76 8.63 -7.52 -6.36
CA VAL A 76 8.97 -6.39 -5.49
C VAL A 76 7.87 -6.17 -4.44
N LEU A 77 6.60 -6.24 -4.84
CA LEU A 77 5.44 -6.13 -3.95
C LEU A 77 5.44 -7.23 -2.89
N ALA A 78 5.72 -8.48 -3.28
CA ALA A 78 5.79 -9.61 -2.36
C ALA A 78 6.92 -9.42 -1.33
N MET A 79 8.10 -8.97 -1.76
CA MET A 79 9.20 -8.62 -0.85
C MET A 79 8.80 -7.51 0.11
N SER A 80 8.17 -6.43 -0.41
CA SER A 80 7.65 -5.34 0.42
C SER A 80 6.64 -5.86 1.45
N VAL A 81 5.68 -6.70 1.06
CA VAL A 81 4.69 -7.29 1.97
C VAL A 81 5.37 -8.03 3.13
N VAL A 82 6.38 -8.87 2.85
CA VAL A 82 7.11 -9.62 3.89
C VAL A 82 7.86 -8.66 4.83
N ILE A 83 8.59 -7.70 4.28
CA ILE A 83 9.36 -6.72 5.07
C ILE A 83 8.43 -5.90 5.97
N TRP A 84 7.35 -5.36 5.42
CA TRP A 84 6.40 -4.55 6.17
C TRP A 84 5.59 -5.36 7.17
N PHE A 85 5.29 -6.62 6.88
CA PHE A 85 4.66 -7.52 7.83
C PHE A 85 5.56 -7.77 9.05
N THR A 86 6.85 -8.06 8.82
CA THR A 86 7.81 -8.22 9.93
C THR A 86 7.94 -6.93 10.74
N ALA A 87 8.04 -5.77 10.08
CA ALA A 87 8.09 -4.47 10.77
C ALA A 87 6.83 -4.21 11.63
N ALA A 88 5.63 -4.54 11.12
CA ALA A 88 4.38 -4.43 11.87
C ALA A 88 4.34 -5.35 13.11
N THR A 89 4.90 -6.57 13.01
CA THR A 89 5.00 -7.49 14.16
C THR A 89 6.00 -7.02 15.21
N MET A 90 7.15 -6.44 14.79
CA MET A 90 8.14 -5.88 15.70
C MET A 90 7.58 -4.68 16.47
N MET A 91 6.85 -3.79 15.79
CA MET A 91 6.17 -2.67 16.44
C MET A 91 5.07 -3.09 17.43
N THR A 92 4.48 -4.27 17.24
CA THR A 92 3.45 -4.82 18.15
C THR A 92 4.08 -5.47 19.39
N SER A 93 5.32 -5.95 19.28
CA SER A 93 6.06 -6.55 20.40
C SER A 93 6.64 -5.53 21.38
N SER A 94 6.70 -4.26 20.99
CA SER A 94 7.07 -3.15 21.89
C SER A 94 5.94 -2.88 22.89
N LYS A 95 5.92 -3.65 23.98
CA LYS A 95 5.02 -3.51 25.15
C LYS A 95 5.27 -2.25 26.01
N GLN A 96 5.79 -1.17 25.45
CA GLN A 96 5.89 0.10 26.17
C GLN A 96 4.67 0.96 25.81
N GLY A 97 3.82 1.18 26.82
CA GLY A 97 2.46 1.74 26.74
C GLY A 97 2.31 3.19 26.28
N PHE A 98 3.11 3.63 25.29
CA PHE A 98 3.05 4.96 24.68
C PHE A 98 3.31 4.91 23.16
N ALA A 99 3.04 3.78 22.49
CA ALA A 99 3.09 3.69 21.03
C ALA A 99 1.92 4.48 20.40
N ASN A 100 2.06 5.81 20.43
CA ASN A 100 1.15 6.83 19.94
C ASN A 100 0.59 6.46 18.57
N GLY A 101 -0.71 6.67 18.37
CA GLY A 101 -1.36 6.54 17.05
C GLY A 101 -0.63 7.28 15.93
N ARG A 102 0.16 8.31 16.29
CA ARG A 102 1.07 9.03 15.39
C ARG A 102 2.12 8.15 14.71
N SER A 103 2.83 7.29 15.45
CA SER A 103 3.83 6.35 14.88
C SER A 103 3.15 5.32 13.97
N THR A 104 1.94 4.89 14.32
CA THR A 104 1.13 4.01 13.46
C THR A 104 0.69 4.73 12.17
N THR A 105 0.27 5.99 12.25
CA THR A 105 -0.03 6.82 11.07
C THR A 105 1.18 6.92 10.16
N PHE A 106 2.35 7.25 10.69
CA PHE A 106 3.56 7.40 9.89
C PHE A 106 3.99 6.08 9.25
N PHE A 107 3.90 4.97 9.99
CA PHE A 107 4.14 3.64 9.45
C PHE A 107 3.21 3.32 8.27
N LEU A 108 1.91 3.60 8.42
CA LEU A 108 0.91 3.37 7.38
C LEU A 108 1.13 4.30 6.17
N LEU A 109 1.59 5.53 6.40
CA LEU A 109 1.96 6.47 5.35
C LEU A 109 3.16 5.95 4.55
N THR A 110 4.20 5.46 5.24
CA THR A 110 5.39 4.88 4.61
C THR A 110 5.05 3.60 3.85
N LEU A 111 4.19 2.75 4.42
CA LEU A 111 3.66 1.57 3.75
C LEU A 111 2.89 1.95 2.48
N ALA A 112 1.95 2.89 2.56
CA ALA A 112 1.16 3.34 1.42
C ALA A 112 2.04 3.93 0.32
N GLY A 113 3.05 4.73 0.70
CA GLY A 113 4.02 5.28 -0.23
C GLY A 113 4.87 4.20 -0.89
N ASN A 114 5.32 3.18 -0.16
CA ASN A 114 6.07 2.06 -0.76
C ASN A 114 5.19 1.29 -1.76
N LEU A 115 3.99 0.88 -1.37
CA LEU A 115 3.07 0.14 -2.24
C LEU A 115 2.68 0.96 -3.48
N GLY A 116 2.37 2.24 -3.31
CA GLY A 116 2.06 3.15 -4.40
C GLY A 116 3.24 3.34 -5.35
N ALA A 117 4.47 3.44 -4.84
CA ALA A 117 5.67 3.59 -5.67
C ALA A 117 6.00 2.32 -6.47
N VAL A 118 5.79 1.13 -5.88
CA VAL A 118 6.00 -0.15 -6.58
C VAL A 118 4.99 -0.34 -7.72
N LEU A 119 3.76 0.12 -7.52
CA LEU A 119 2.66 -0.06 -8.47
C LEU A 119 2.57 1.07 -9.51
N ALA A 120 3.22 2.21 -9.27
CA ALA A 120 3.25 3.33 -10.18
C ALA A 120 4.09 3.00 -11.42
N ASN A 121 3.46 3.12 -12.59
CA ASN A 121 4.07 2.96 -13.90
C ASN A 121 4.48 4.32 -14.51
N ASP A 122 4.11 5.43 -13.88
CA ASP A 122 4.47 6.78 -14.31
C ASP A 122 5.41 7.47 -13.30
N LEU A 123 6.25 8.38 -13.81
CA LEU A 123 7.23 9.10 -13.00
C LEU A 123 6.57 9.99 -11.94
N VAL A 124 5.45 10.62 -12.26
CA VAL A 124 4.78 11.58 -11.36
C VAL A 124 4.24 10.84 -10.13
N GLY A 125 3.49 9.76 -10.34
CA GLY A 125 3.00 8.86 -9.32
C GLY A 125 4.14 8.30 -8.48
N PHE A 126 5.20 7.79 -9.13
CA PHE A 126 6.38 7.29 -8.43
C PHE A 126 6.99 8.34 -7.49
N PHE A 127 7.21 9.58 -7.96
CA PHE A 127 7.75 10.65 -7.14
C PHE A 127 6.79 11.09 -6.03
N CYS A 128 5.49 11.20 -6.30
CA CYS A 128 4.48 11.52 -5.29
C CYS A 128 4.48 10.49 -4.15
N PHE A 129 4.42 9.19 -4.48
CA PHE A 129 4.40 8.13 -3.48
C PHE A 129 5.74 8.01 -2.73
N THR A 130 6.86 8.16 -3.43
CA THR A 130 8.20 8.18 -2.80
C THR A 130 8.35 9.36 -1.86
N THR A 131 7.78 10.52 -2.19
CA THR A 131 7.78 11.71 -1.34
C THR A 131 6.97 11.48 -0.07
N ILE A 132 5.75 10.93 -0.20
CA ILE A 132 4.90 10.55 0.94
C ILE A 132 5.63 9.53 1.83
N MET A 133 6.27 8.52 1.21
CA MET A 133 7.06 7.51 1.91
C MET A 133 8.19 8.14 2.73
N SER A 134 8.95 9.05 2.11
CA SER A 134 10.11 9.70 2.74
C SER A 134 9.70 10.57 3.92
N TYR A 135 8.64 11.37 3.79
CA TYR A 135 8.12 12.17 4.90
C TYR A 135 7.55 11.30 6.02
N GLY A 136 6.86 10.20 5.68
CA GLY A 136 6.38 9.24 6.66
C GLY A 136 7.54 8.60 7.43
N PHE A 137 8.59 8.19 6.72
CA PHE A 137 9.76 7.56 7.34
C PHE A 137 10.55 8.52 8.23
N TYR A 138 10.69 9.78 7.84
CA TYR A 138 11.35 10.80 8.66
C TYR A 138 10.61 11.07 9.97
N ALA A 139 9.29 10.93 9.96
CA ALA A 139 8.44 11.21 11.11
C ALA A 139 8.15 9.96 11.99
N LEU A 140 8.56 8.77 11.53
CA LEU A 140 8.38 7.48 12.20
C LEU A 140 9.32 7.30 13.40
#